data_AF-I2Q575-F1
#
_entry.id   AF-I2Q575-F1
#
_cell.length_a   1.000
_cell.length_b   1.000
_cell.length_c   1.000
_cell.angle_alpha   90.00
_cell.angle_beta   90.00
_cell.angle_gamma   90.00
#
_symmetry.space_group_name_H-M   'P 1'
#
loop_
_entity.id
_entity.type
_entity.pdbx_description
1 polymer ?
#
loop_
_entity_poly.entity_id
_entity_poly.type
_entity_poly.pdbx_seq_one_letter_code
_entity_poly.pdbx_strand_id
1 'polypeptide(L)'
;MIQEVDIRPVTLQPWELSIVRAMAATWDFPGRSNIRGREDRAGMLSTDSMIGMLGQYAGTKFLFGAAALDKFLISRWHANRHKLQSDGGTDLDAGNVDFKTSLRRDSGKALLSYNLAVRPRELHEQTVYVLALVDTLTDDRATVHLIGWASAEMLPTSPTTDGPLAGAHVLPARELHPLPPFRWRYFERCAA
;
A
#
# COMPACT_ATOMS: atom_id res chain seq x y z
N MET A 1 -20.04 6.10 4.08
CA MET A 1 -19.53 6.39 2.72
C MET A 1 -18.55 7.53 2.86
N ILE A 2 -17.34 7.40 2.32
CA ILE A 2 -16.27 8.38 2.49
C ILE A 2 -16.46 9.59 1.57
N GLN A 3 -16.03 10.77 2.02
CA GLN A 3 -16.00 12.02 1.26
C GLN A 3 -14.56 12.48 1.00
N GLU A 4 -14.36 13.38 0.03
CA GLU A 4 -13.02 13.91 -0.30
C GLU A 4 -12.33 14.58 0.91
N VAL A 5 -13.10 15.16 1.83
CA VAL A 5 -12.59 15.77 3.08
C VAL A 5 -11.98 14.75 4.06
N ASP A 6 -12.35 13.47 3.94
CA ASP A 6 -11.84 12.40 4.78
C ASP A 6 -10.46 11.88 4.30
N ILE A 7 -10.08 12.20 3.07
CA ILE A 7 -8.83 11.76 2.46
C ILE A 7 -7.65 12.45 3.14
N ARG A 8 -6.61 11.68 3.42
CA ARG A 8 -5.42 12.16 4.16
C ARG A 8 -4.22 12.25 3.23
N PRO A 9 -3.83 13.47 2.79
CA PRO A 9 -2.59 13.65 2.06
C PRO A 9 -1.38 13.54 3.00
N VAL A 10 -0.39 12.77 2.60
CA VAL A 10 0.89 12.64 3.30
C VAL A 10 2.00 13.05 2.33
N THR A 11 2.67 14.16 2.64
CA THR A 11 3.83 14.61 1.87
C THR A 11 5.13 14.11 2.51
N LEU A 12 5.97 13.52 1.68
CA LEU A 12 7.31 13.08 2.03
C LEU A 12 8.31 14.19 1.70
N GLN A 13 9.21 14.45 2.63
CA GLN A 13 10.35 15.34 2.51
C GLN A 13 11.47 14.68 1.69
N PRO A 14 12.42 15.46 1.14
CA PRO A 14 13.50 14.91 0.31
C PRO A 14 14.31 13.80 0.98
N TRP A 15 14.60 13.94 2.28
CA TRP A 15 15.36 12.93 3.03
C TRP A 15 14.56 11.64 3.25
N GLU A 16 13.25 11.74 3.48
CA GLU A 16 12.34 10.58 3.60
C GLU A 16 12.28 9.83 2.26
N LEU A 17 12.14 10.58 1.17
CA LEU A 17 12.11 10.03 -0.18
C LEU A 17 13.41 9.30 -0.52
N SER A 18 14.55 9.82 -0.07
CA SER A 18 15.87 9.19 -0.26
C SER A 18 15.95 7.83 0.44
N ILE A 19 15.41 7.72 1.65
CA ILE A 19 15.32 6.46 2.40
C ILE A 19 14.39 5.47 1.69
N VAL A 20 13.22 5.93 1.25
CA VAL A 20 12.25 5.10 0.50
C VAL A 20 12.87 4.57 -0.79
N ARG A 21 13.57 5.41 -1.56
CA ARG A 21 14.30 5.01 -2.78
C ARG A 21 15.36 3.96 -2.49
N ALA A 22 16.15 4.15 -1.43
CA ALA A 22 17.16 3.20 -1.02
C ALA A 22 16.53 1.84 -0.65
N MET A 23 15.42 1.83 0.11
CA MET A 23 14.72 0.59 0.47
C MET A 23 14.08 -0.09 -0.74
N ALA A 24 13.45 0.67 -1.65
CA ALA A 24 12.87 0.15 -2.88
C ALA A 24 13.93 -0.56 -3.75
N ALA A 25 15.14 0.00 -3.83
CA ALA A 25 16.26 -0.60 -4.58
C ALA A 25 16.75 -1.93 -4.00
N THR A 26 16.51 -2.22 -2.72
CA THR A 26 16.89 -3.51 -2.10
C THR A 26 15.88 -4.63 -2.35
N TRP A 27 14.72 -4.30 -2.93
CA TRP A 27 13.64 -5.23 -3.19
C TRP A 27 13.77 -5.87 -4.57
N ASP A 28 14.76 -6.76 -4.69
CA ASP A 28 15.10 -7.44 -5.93
C ASP A 28 14.48 -8.86 -5.98
N PHE A 29 13.15 -8.95 -5.83
CA PHE A 29 12.43 -10.22 -5.95
C PHE A 29 11.42 -10.17 -7.11
N PRO A 30 11.50 -11.07 -8.10
CA PRO A 30 10.62 -11.05 -9.26
C PRO A 30 9.21 -11.53 -8.87
N GLY A 31 8.39 -10.61 -8.35
CA GLY A 31 6.95 -10.83 -8.23
C GLY A 31 6.30 -10.92 -9.61
N ARG A 32 5.39 -11.89 -9.80
CA ARG A 32 4.58 -12.00 -11.03
C ARG A 32 3.55 -10.86 -11.07
N SER A 33 3.91 -9.71 -11.64
CA SER A 33 2.92 -8.71 -12.08
C SER A 33 2.20 -9.25 -13.31
N ASN A 34 0.90 -9.49 -13.22
CA ASN A 34 0.05 -10.00 -14.30
C ASN A 34 -0.49 -8.89 -15.22
N ILE A 35 -0.11 -7.63 -14.99
CA ILE A 35 -0.78 -6.49 -15.62
C ILE A 35 -0.15 -6.15 -16.98
N ARG A 36 1.13 -6.45 -17.26
CA ARG A 36 1.86 -5.97 -18.46
C ARG A 36 2.94 -6.93 -19.01
N GLY A 37 3.27 -6.75 -20.30
CA GLY A 37 4.11 -7.61 -21.14
C GLY A 37 5.59 -7.73 -20.74
N ARG A 38 6.28 -8.69 -21.37
CA ARG A 38 7.51 -9.36 -20.88
C ARG A 38 8.82 -8.57 -21.01
N GLU A 39 8.88 -7.53 -21.84
CA GLU A 39 10.14 -6.91 -22.30
C GLU A 39 10.67 -5.75 -21.44
N ASP A 40 9.87 -5.18 -20.54
CA ASP A 40 10.25 -3.98 -19.75
C ASP A 40 10.33 -4.26 -18.23
N ARG A 41 10.59 -5.52 -17.88
CA ARG A 41 10.33 -6.05 -16.53
C ARG A 41 11.22 -5.46 -15.44
N ALA A 42 12.51 -5.24 -15.71
CA ALA A 42 13.45 -4.78 -14.70
C ALA A 42 13.26 -3.29 -14.32
N GLY A 43 13.05 -2.42 -15.32
CA GLY A 43 12.76 -1.00 -15.09
C GLY A 43 11.41 -0.77 -14.41
N MET A 44 10.41 -1.60 -14.75
CA MET A 44 9.07 -1.52 -14.15
C MET A 44 9.01 -2.12 -12.74
N LEU A 45 9.74 -3.21 -12.45
CA LEU A 45 9.86 -3.75 -11.10
C LEU A 45 10.41 -2.71 -10.11
N SER A 46 11.37 -1.89 -10.54
CA SER A 46 11.90 -0.78 -9.73
C SER A 46 10.82 0.27 -9.44
N THR A 47 10.00 0.62 -10.43
CA THR A 47 8.90 1.58 -10.26
C THR A 47 7.80 1.02 -9.36
N ASP A 48 7.36 -0.21 -9.57
CA ASP A 48 6.29 -0.83 -8.77
C ASP A 48 6.74 -1.00 -7.30
N SER A 49 7.99 -1.42 -7.07
CA SER A 49 8.59 -1.47 -5.73
C SER A 49 8.63 -0.08 -5.08
N MET A 50 9.02 0.95 -5.83
CA MET A 50 9.04 2.33 -5.34
C MET A 50 7.63 2.82 -4.95
N ILE A 51 6.63 2.57 -5.78
CA ILE A 51 5.23 2.97 -5.51
C ILE A 51 4.69 2.24 -4.27
N GLY A 52 4.94 0.93 -4.13
CA GLY A 52 4.57 0.19 -2.93
C GLY A 52 5.21 0.76 -1.66
N MET A 53 6.53 1.03 -1.72
CA MET A 53 7.28 1.57 -0.58
C MET A 53 6.83 2.98 -0.18
N LEU A 54 6.46 3.82 -1.15
CA LEU A 54 5.88 5.14 -0.89
C LEU A 54 4.60 5.05 -0.08
N GLY A 55 3.70 4.13 -0.44
CA GLY A 55 2.46 3.93 0.29
C GLY A 55 2.67 3.35 1.68
N GLN A 56 3.55 2.36 1.82
CA GLN A 56 3.94 1.80 3.12
C GLN A 56 4.50 2.89 4.03
N TYR A 57 5.45 3.71 3.55
CA TYR A 57 6.04 4.78 4.36
C TYR A 57 5.00 5.87 4.70
N ALA A 58 4.20 6.32 3.73
CA ALA A 58 3.17 7.33 3.95
C ALA A 58 2.14 6.87 4.99
N GLY A 59 1.69 5.61 4.89
CA GLY A 59 0.80 4.98 5.85
C GLY A 59 1.42 4.87 7.25
N THR A 60 2.69 4.48 7.33
CA THR A 60 3.44 4.44 8.59
C THR A 60 3.57 5.84 9.20
N LYS A 61 3.88 6.85 8.39
CA LYS A 61 3.97 8.26 8.80
C LYS A 61 2.67 8.79 9.36
N PHE A 62 1.57 8.46 8.69
CA PHE A 62 0.24 8.83 9.16
C PHE A 62 -0.11 8.21 10.52
N LEU A 63 0.21 6.93 10.72
CA LEU A 63 -0.15 6.19 11.93
C LEU A 63 0.74 6.51 13.14
N PHE A 64 2.04 6.71 12.93
CA PHE A 64 3.02 6.77 14.01
C PHE A 64 3.69 8.14 14.18
N GLY A 65 3.42 9.10 13.29
CA GLY A 65 3.97 10.45 13.36
C GLY A 65 5.50 10.44 13.47
N ALA A 66 6.03 10.96 14.58
CA ALA A 66 7.47 11.04 14.82
C ALA A 66 8.18 9.66 14.84
N ALA A 67 7.48 8.58 15.23
CA ALA A 67 8.05 7.24 15.30
C ALA A 67 8.02 6.49 13.96
N ALA A 68 7.57 7.13 12.88
CA ALA A 68 7.32 6.47 11.61
C ALA A 68 8.56 5.89 10.95
N LEU A 69 9.70 6.58 11.03
CA LEU A 69 10.94 6.10 10.44
C LEU A 69 11.36 4.76 11.06
N ASP A 70 11.37 4.68 12.40
CA ASP A 70 11.76 3.47 13.11
C ASP A 70 10.81 2.31 12.79
N LYS A 71 9.50 2.56 12.82
CA LYS A 71 8.50 1.54 12.50
C LYS A 71 8.59 1.06 11.06
N PHE A 72 8.86 1.96 10.12
CA PHE A 72 9.08 1.60 8.73
C PHE A 72 10.34 0.73 8.59
N LEU A 73 11.48 1.17 9.14
CA LEU A 73 12.74 0.45 9.03
C LEU A 73 12.70 -0.93 9.68
N ILE A 74 12.02 -1.08 10.83
CA ILE A 74 11.79 -2.38 11.47
C ILE A 74 10.96 -3.29 10.55
N SER A 75 9.85 -2.77 10.00
CA SER A 75 9.01 -3.50 9.05
C SER A 75 9.80 -3.96 7.82
N ARG A 76 10.65 -3.08 7.29
CA ARG A 76 11.53 -3.40 6.16
C ARG A 76 12.59 -4.43 6.52
N TRP A 77 13.21 -4.34 7.69
CA TRP A 77 14.19 -5.29 8.16
C TRP A 77 13.59 -6.70 8.27
N HIS A 78 12.39 -6.82 8.86
CA HIS A 78 11.67 -8.09 8.95
C HIS A 78 11.31 -8.64 7.57
N ALA A 79 10.68 -7.84 6.71
CA ALA A 79 10.33 -8.28 5.35
C ALA A 79 11.56 -8.73 4.54
N ASN A 80 12.70 -8.04 4.70
CA ASN A 80 13.95 -8.39 4.02
C ASN A 80 14.62 -9.66 4.59
N ARG A 81 14.46 -9.95 5.89
CA ARG A 81 14.98 -11.17 6.52
C ARG A 81 14.14 -12.40 6.17
N HIS A 82 12.86 -12.20 5.87
CA HIS A 82 11.87 -13.25 5.63
C HIS A 82 11.34 -13.25 4.19
N LYS A 83 12.14 -12.83 3.20
CA LYS A 83 11.71 -12.68 1.77
C LYS A 83 11.01 -13.89 1.15
N LEU A 84 11.30 -15.10 1.63
CA LEU A 84 10.72 -16.36 1.12
C LEU A 84 9.49 -16.82 1.91
N GLN A 85 9.18 -16.14 3.01
CA GLN A 85 8.01 -16.42 3.84
C GLN A 85 6.96 -15.36 3.53
N SER A 86 5.70 -15.77 3.46
CA SER A 86 4.61 -14.80 3.42
C SER A 86 4.64 -14.00 4.72
N ASP A 87 4.57 -12.68 4.61
CA ASP A 87 4.42 -11.76 5.74
C ASP A 87 3.01 -11.81 6.35
N GLY A 88 2.12 -12.68 5.85
CA GLY A 88 0.73 -12.75 6.28
C GLY A 88 -0.12 -11.59 5.80
N GLY A 89 0.37 -10.80 4.83
CA GLY A 89 -0.33 -9.65 4.27
C GLY A 89 -0.36 -8.46 5.22
N THR A 90 0.80 -8.09 5.76
CA THR A 90 0.96 -6.84 6.53
C THR A 90 2.21 -6.09 6.09
N ASP A 91 2.02 -4.81 5.82
CA ASP A 91 3.09 -3.85 5.56
C ASP A 91 3.70 -3.28 6.85
N LEU A 92 3.07 -3.52 8.00
CA LEU A 92 3.58 -3.12 9.31
C LEU A 92 4.03 -4.36 10.07
N ASP A 93 5.26 -4.35 10.58
CA ASP A 93 5.73 -5.44 11.44
C ASP A 93 4.81 -5.58 12.65
N ALA A 94 4.38 -6.82 12.88
CA ALA A 94 3.40 -7.19 13.88
C ALA A 94 2.09 -6.38 13.80
N GLY A 95 1.74 -5.87 12.62
CA GLY A 95 0.45 -5.24 12.32
C GLY A 95 -0.49 -6.17 11.56
N ASN A 96 -1.69 -5.67 11.27
CA ASN A 96 -2.63 -6.29 10.34
C ASN A 96 -3.02 -5.31 9.21
N VAL A 97 -2.12 -4.44 8.77
CA VAL A 97 -2.43 -3.36 7.81
C VAL A 97 -1.62 -3.59 6.54
N ASP A 98 -2.29 -3.53 5.39
CA ASP A 98 -1.70 -3.66 4.07
C ASP A 98 -2.08 -2.45 3.20
N PHE A 99 -1.08 -1.71 2.71
CA PHE A 99 -1.27 -0.50 1.91
C PHE A 99 -1.29 -0.85 0.43
N LYS A 100 -2.49 -1.01 -0.12
CA LYS A 100 -2.70 -1.20 -1.56
C LYS A 100 -2.46 0.11 -2.30
N THR A 101 -1.24 0.24 -2.80
CA THR A 101 -0.74 1.50 -3.35
C THR A 101 -0.72 1.48 -4.86
N SER A 102 -1.15 2.58 -5.48
CA SER A 102 -1.04 2.76 -6.93
C SER A 102 -0.65 4.19 -7.31
N LEU A 103 -0.02 4.34 -8.47
CA LEU A 103 0.29 5.66 -9.03
C LEU A 103 -0.97 6.27 -9.67
N ARG A 104 -1.31 7.50 -9.27
CA ARG A 104 -2.34 8.32 -9.90
C ARG A 104 -1.80 8.83 -11.24
N ARG A 105 -2.15 8.12 -12.32
CA ARG A 105 -1.67 8.45 -13.68
C ARG A 105 -2.32 9.70 -14.28
N ASP A 106 -3.49 10.09 -13.79
CA ASP A 106 -4.26 11.23 -14.25
C ASP A 106 -4.64 12.11 -13.05
N SER A 107 -4.03 13.29 -12.96
CA SER A 107 -4.26 14.25 -11.89
C SER A 107 -5.60 14.99 -12.01
N GLY A 108 -6.29 14.89 -13.16
CA GLY A 108 -7.65 15.41 -13.34
C GLY A 108 -8.72 14.44 -12.85
N LYS A 109 -8.41 13.15 -12.70
CA LYS A 109 -9.34 12.13 -12.23
C LYS A 109 -9.57 12.24 -10.72
N ALA A 110 -10.84 12.34 -10.29
CA ALA A 110 -11.22 12.46 -8.88
C ALA A 110 -10.71 11.27 -8.03
N LEU A 111 -10.26 11.52 -6.80
CA LEU A 111 -9.64 10.50 -5.95
C LEU A 111 -10.64 9.39 -5.57
N LEU A 112 -11.91 9.73 -5.36
CA LEU A 112 -12.97 8.76 -5.07
C LEU A 112 -13.42 7.91 -6.28
N SER A 113 -12.85 8.12 -7.47
CA SER A 113 -13.13 7.30 -8.66
C SER A 113 -12.16 6.13 -8.86
N TYR A 114 -11.22 5.95 -7.93
CA TYR A 114 -10.31 4.81 -7.87
C TYR A 114 -10.95 3.63 -7.15
N ASN A 115 -10.29 2.46 -7.19
CA ASN A 115 -10.75 1.27 -6.52
C ASN A 115 -9.65 0.66 -5.65
N LEU A 116 -10.03 0.15 -4.49
CA LEU A 116 -9.23 -0.80 -3.75
C LEU A 116 -9.31 -2.15 -4.47
N ALA A 117 -8.17 -2.74 -4.78
CA ALA A 117 -8.10 -4.04 -5.44
C ALA A 117 -7.20 -4.99 -4.64
N VAL A 118 -7.74 -6.14 -4.24
CA VAL A 118 -7.02 -7.17 -3.50
C VAL A 118 -7.09 -8.48 -4.28
N ARG A 119 -5.96 -9.10 -4.58
CA ARG A 119 -5.92 -10.38 -5.29
C ARG A 119 -6.25 -11.53 -4.32
N PRO A 120 -6.85 -12.65 -4.78
CA PRO A 120 -7.17 -13.78 -3.90
C PRO A 120 -6.00 -14.28 -3.06
N ARG A 121 -4.78 -14.30 -3.62
CA ARG A 121 -3.55 -14.73 -2.92
C ARG A 121 -3.05 -13.74 -1.85
N GLU A 122 -3.57 -12.51 -1.86
CA GLU A 122 -3.21 -11.41 -0.94
C GLU A 122 -4.36 -11.14 0.06
N LEU A 123 -5.45 -11.92 -0.03
CA LEU A 123 -6.63 -11.76 0.80
C LEU A 123 -6.46 -12.57 2.10
N HIS A 124 -6.45 -11.89 3.23
CA HIS A 124 -6.21 -12.45 4.56
C HIS A 124 -7.29 -11.94 5.51
N GLU A 125 -7.97 -12.86 6.21
CA GLU A 125 -9.22 -12.58 6.95
C GLU A 125 -9.12 -11.44 7.98
N GLN A 126 -7.95 -11.25 8.59
CA GLN A 126 -7.75 -10.24 9.64
C GLN A 126 -7.07 -8.96 9.15
N THR A 127 -6.76 -8.86 7.85
CA THR A 127 -6.05 -7.71 7.29
C THR A 127 -7.01 -6.55 7.01
N VAL A 128 -6.53 -5.36 7.35
CA VAL A 128 -7.11 -4.07 6.98
C VAL A 128 -6.35 -3.55 5.77
N TYR A 129 -7.05 -3.43 4.66
CA TYR A 129 -6.50 -2.92 3.42
C TYR A 129 -6.76 -1.43 3.31
N VAL A 130 -5.70 -0.65 3.13
CA VAL A 130 -5.78 0.80 2.94
C VAL A 130 -5.46 1.13 1.49
N LEU A 131 -6.38 1.83 0.81
CA LEU A 131 -6.11 2.35 -0.53
C LEU A 131 -5.23 3.60 -0.42
N ALA A 132 -4.06 3.55 -1.06
CA ALA A 132 -3.14 4.67 -1.15
C ALA A 132 -2.88 5.04 -2.62
N LEU A 133 -2.90 6.34 -2.93
CA LEU A 133 -2.65 6.86 -4.27
C LEU A 133 -1.46 7.81 -4.26
N VAL A 134 -0.39 7.46 -4.98
CA VAL A 134 0.74 8.38 -5.20
C VAL A 134 0.33 9.40 -6.26
N ASP A 135 0.28 10.68 -5.90
CA ASP A 135 -0.22 11.76 -6.76
C ASP A 135 0.92 12.57 -7.40
N THR A 136 1.83 13.04 -6.57
CA THR A 136 3.05 13.73 -7.00
C THR A 136 4.24 12.83 -6.72
N LEU A 137 5.13 12.65 -7.70
CA LEU A 137 6.41 11.99 -7.53
C LEU A 137 7.47 12.74 -8.36
N THR A 138 8.27 13.55 -7.68
CA THR A 138 9.45 14.22 -8.21
C THR A 138 10.70 13.69 -7.52
N ASP A 139 11.87 14.25 -7.81
CA ASP A 139 13.12 13.87 -7.15
C ASP A 139 13.24 14.35 -5.71
N ASP A 140 12.52 15.41 -5.35
CA ASP A 140 12.56 16.06 -4.05
C ASP A 140 11.26 15.92 -3.24
N ARG A 141 10.17 15.49 -3.86
CA ARG A 141 8.85 15.47 -3.22
C ARG A 141 8.00 14.31 -3.70
N ALA A 142 7.29 13.70 -2.76
CA ALA A 142 6.18 12.80 -3.07
C ALA A 142 4.96 13.13 -2.21
N THR A 143 3.77 13.07 -2.80
CA THR A 143 2.50 13.16 -2.07
C THR A 143 1.71 11.89 -2.29
N VAL A 144 1.34 11.23 -1.19
CA VAL A 144 0.49 10.05 -1.20
C VAL A 144 -0.82 10.37 -0.51
N HIS A 145 -1.95 10.14 -1.19
CA HIS A 145 -3.27 10.26 -0.60
C HIS A 145 -3.69 8.92 -0.01
N LEU A 146 -3.87 8.88 1.30
CA LEU A 146 -4.50 7.74 1.97
C LEU A 146 -6.00 7.95 1.90
N ILE A 147 -6.68 7.11 1.12
CA ILE A 147 -8.08 7.33 0.75
C ILE A 147 -8.98 6.83 1.87
N GLY A 148 -8.99 5.53 2.10
CA GLY A 148 -9.88 4.87 3.03
C GLY A 148 -9.44 3.43 3.24
N TRP A 149 -10.18 2.70 4.07
CA TRP A 149 -9.86 1.32 4.40
C TRP A 149 -11.06 0.38 4.26
N ALA A 150 -10.77 -0.91 4.15
CA ALA A 150 -11.72 -2.00 4.24
C ALA A 150 -11.08 -3.22 4.91
N SER A 151 -11.85 -3.97 5.70
CA SER A 151 -11.45 -5.31 6.15
C SER A 151 -11.70 -6.34 5.04
N ALA A 152 -11.09 -7.52 5.16
CA ALA A 152 -11.30 -8.61 4.20
C ALA A 152 -12.77 -9.00 4.01
N GLU A 153 -13.55 -9.03 5.10
CA GLU A 153 -15.00 -9.32 5.10
C GLU A 153 -15.84 -8.31 4.33
N MET A 154 -15.34 -7.09 4.11
CA MET A 154 -16.04 -6.06 3.36
C MET A 154 -15.81 -6.16 1.84
N LEU A 155 -14.81 -6.92 1.42
CA LEU A 155 -14.50 -7.08 0.01
C LEU A 155 -15.54 -8.00 -0.66
N PRO A 156 -15.89 -7.78 -1.94
CA PRO A 156 -16.79 -8.68 -2.65
C PRO A 156 -16.24 -10.11 -2.65
N THR A 157 -17.10 -11.11 -2.45
CA THR A 157 -16.68 -12.52 -2.38
C THR A 157 -16.14 -13.07 -3.69
N SER A 158 -16.61 -12.54 -4.82
CA SER A 158 -16.17 -12.95 -6.15
C SER A 158 -15.25 -11.90 -6.78
N PRO A 159 -14.11 -12.30 -7.36
CA PRO A 159 -13.28 -11.38 -8.12
C PRO A 159 -14.00 -10.84 -9.36
N THR A 160 -13.64 -9.63 -9.79
CA THR A 160 -14.10 -9.07 -11.07
C THR A 160 -13.66 -9.96 -12.23
N THR A 161 -14.52 -10.19 -13.20
CA THR A 161 -14.23 -11.03 -14.39
C THR A 161 -13.58 -10.27 -15.53
N ASP A 162 -13.86 -8.97 -15.64
CA ASP A 162 -13.54 -8.16 -16.82
C ASP A 162 -12.73 -6.90 -16.51
N GLY A 163 -12.04 -6.39 -17.53
CA GLY A 163 -11.28 -5.14 -17.46
C GLY A 163 -9.90 -5.26 -16.78
N PRO A 164 -9.22 -4.12 -16.54
CA PRO A 164 -7.83 -4.11 -16.09
C PRO A 164 -7.58 -4.73 -14.70
N LEU A 165 -8.64 -4.84 -13.89
CA LEU A 165 -8.60 -5.41 -12.54
C LEU A 165 -9.18 -6.84 -12.48
N ALA A 166 -9.46 -7.46 -13.62
CA ALA A 166 -9.97 -8.83 -13.70
C ALA A 166 -9.12 -9.80 -12.86
N GLY A 167 -9.78 -10.59 -12.00
CA GLY A 167 -9.18 -11.50 -11.03
C GLY A 167 -8.82 -10.87 -9.68
N ALA A 168 -9.29 -9.66 -9.37
CA ALA A 168 -9.17 -9.04 -8.05
C ALA A 168 -10.55 -8.87 -7.40
N HIS A 169 -10.59 -8.89 -6.07
CA HIS A 169 -11.72 -8.39 -5.29
C HIS A 169 -11.62 -6.87 -5.27
N VAL A 170 -12.61 -6.20 -5.86
CA VAL A 170 -12.56 -4.75 -6.13
C VAL A 170 -13.64 -4.03 -5.35
N LEU A 171 -13.26 -3.07 -4.52
CA LEU A 171 -14.17 -2.20 -3.78
C LEU A 171 -13.95 -0.74 -4.21
N PRO A 172 -14.97 -0.02 -4.69
CA PRO A 172 -14.84 1.38 -5.08
C PRO A 172 -14.40 2.27 -3.91
N ALA A 173 -13.56 3.27 -4.17
CA ALA A 173 -13.01 4.14 -3.13
C ALA A 173 -14.09 4.81 -2.28
N ARG A 174 -15.22 5.23 -2.89
CA ARG A 174 -16.37 5.81 -2.18
C ARG A 174 -17.01 4.89 -1.14
N GLU A 175 -16.88 3.58 -1.30
CA GLU A 175 -17.44 2.56 -0.38
C GLU A 175 -16.49 2.23 0.77
N LEU A 176 -15.27 2.75 0.76
CA LEU A 176 -14.33 2.60 1.85
C LEU A 176 -14.78 3.37 3.10
N HIS A 177 -14.28 2.93 4.25
CA HIS A 177 -14.40 3.70 5.48
C HIS A 177 -13.32 4.78 5.57
N PRO A 178 -13.62 5.93 6.20
CA PRO A 178 -12.65 7.00 6.42
C PRO A 178 -11.52 6.57 7.37
N LEU A 179 -10.35 7.19 7.20
CA LEU A 179 -9.20 7.05 8.08
C LEU A 179 -9.22 8.13 9.17
N PRO A 180 -8.72 7.80 10.37
CA PRO A 180 -9.31 6.97 11.42
C PRO A 180 -10.72 7.45 11.89
N PRO A 181 -11.44 6.65 12.71
CA PRO A 181 -11.01 5.41 13.38
C PRO A 181 -11.10 4.15 12.50
N PHE A 182 -10.01 3.38 12.43
CA PHE A 182 -10.00 2.02 11.88
C PHE A 182 -9.35 1.03 12.83
N ARG A 183 -9.91 -0.18 12.90
CA ARG A 183 -9.48 -1.22 13.85
C ARG A 183 -8.25 -1.94 13.31
N TRP A 184 -7.09 -1.33 13.46
CA TRP A 184 -5.83 -2.04 13.30
C TRP A 184 -5.35 -2.59 14.63
N ARG A 185 -4.68 -3.74 14.59
CA ARG A 185 -4.10 -4.42 15.73
C ARG A 185 -2.58 -4.37 15.58
N TYR A 186 -1.91 -3.96 16.64
CA TYR A 186 -0.50 -4.23 16.82
C TYR A 186 -0.41 -5.46 17.73
N PHE A 187 0.19 -6.52 17.22
CA PHE A 187 0.46 -7.72 17.97
C PHE A 187 1.78 -7.51 18.72
N GLU A 188 1.74 -7.55 20.05
CA GLU A 188 2.98 -7.76 20.80
C GLU A 188 3.49 -9.15 20.44
N ARG A 189 4.69 -9.23 19.85
CA ARG A 189 5.32 -10.55 19.69
C ARG A 189 5.62 -11.05 21.11
N CYS A 190 5.07 -12.21 21.48
CA CYS A 190 5.62 -12.95 22.62
C CYS A 190 7.12 -13.14 22.34
N ALA A 191 7.96 -12.75 23.30
CA ALA A 191 9.39 -13.04 23.24
C ALA A 191 9.55 -14.55 23.02
N ALA A 192 10.17 -14.91 21.89
CA ALA A 192 10.55 -16.29 21.59
C ALA A 192 11.80 -16.66 22.41
#